data_AF-A0A8D8YMC8-F1
#
_entry.id   AF-A0A8D8YMC8-F1
#
_cell.length_a   1.000
_cell.length_b   1.000
_cell.length_c   1.000
_cell.angle_alpha   90.00
_cell.angle_beta   90.00
_cell.angle_gamma   90.00
#
_symmetry.space_group_name_H-M   'P 1'
#
loop_
_entity.id
_entity.type
_entity.pdbx_description
1 polymer ?
#
loop_
_entity_poly.entity_id
_entity_poly.type
_entity_poly.pdbx_seq_one_letter_code
_entity_poly.pdbx_strand_id
1 'polypeptide(L)'
;FKVLGSRGPNSQAGAASLDDKTGVLFYSQINKNGVGCWNSFHSKKYSEDTNDLVATDERTLVFPSEVKVDKEGILWVVSDKMPVFTRRGFNQDDVNQRIFRTPVSDAVRGTRCALPLQEVTLRSGARRIDLSEQDFIFAS
;
A
#
# COMPACT_ATOMS: atom_id res chain seq x y z
N PHE A 1 25.96 0.90 -5.36
CA PHE A 1 24.54 1.26 -5.17
C PHE A 1 24.25 2.57 -5.89
N LYS A 2 22.99 2.88 -6.24
CA LYS A 2 22.59 4.13 -6.90
C LYS A 2 21.40 4.74 -6.15
N VAL A 3 21.52 6.01 -5.75
CA VAL A 3 20.38 6.76 -5.20
C VAL A 3 19.45 7.13 -6.34
N LEU A 4 18.18 6.73 -6.25
CA LEU A 4 17.19 7.00 -7.31
C LEU A 4 16.49 8.36 -7.12
N GLY A 5 16.36 8.85 -5.89
CA GLY A 5 15.74 10.13 -5.55
C GLY A 5 15.07 10.10 -4.17
N SER A 6 14.02 10.91 -3.99
CA SER A 6 13.30 11.09 -2.72
C SER A 6 11.79 11.12 -2.94
N ARG A 7 11.01 10.56 -2.00
CA ARG A 7 9.54 10.54 -2.03
C ARG A 7 8.89 11.77 -1.36
N GLY A 8 9.69 12.75 -0.95
CA GLY A 8 9.22 13.97 -0.29
C GLY A 8 9.23 13.88 1.25
N PRO A 9 8.70 14.90 1.95
CA PRO A 9 8.63 14.91 3.40
C PRO A 9 7.64 13.85 3.94
N ASN A 10 7.86 13.43 5.19
CA ASN A 10 7.02 12.45 5.89
C ASN A 10 6.82 11.12 5.14
N SER A 11 7.80 10.73 4.31
CA SER A 11 7.71 9.56 3.43
C SER A 11 8.60 8.38 3.88
N GLN A 12 8.94 8.33 5.16
CA GLN A 12 9.70 7.23 5.75
C GLN A 12 8.97 5.92 5.47
N ALA A 13 9.72 4.91 5.04
CA ALA A 13 9.17 3.62 4.67
C ALA A 13 9.78 2.51 5.52
N GLY A 14 8.98 1.50 5.83
CA GLY A 14 9.39 0.28 6.51
C GLY A 14 9.41 -0.90 5.54
N ALA A 15 8.52 -1.87 5.75
CA ALA A 15 8.36 -3.02 4.88
C ALA A 15 8.08 -2.63 3.42
N ALA A 16 8.64 -3.41 2.50
CA ALA A 16 8.48 -3.20 1.07
C ALA A 16 8.51 -4.52 0.31
N SER A 17 7.82 -4.53 -0.84
CA SER A 17 7.81 -5.65 -1.77
C SER A 17 7.66 -5.16 -3.20
N LEU A 18 8.50 -5.69 -4.08
CA LEU A 18 8.41 -5.45 -5.51
C LEU A 18 7.59 -6.58 -6.14
N ASP A 19 6.58 -6.20 -6.92
CA ASP A 19 5.97 -7.10 -7.90
C ASP A 19 6.81 -7.04 -9.18
N ASP A 20 7.57 -8.10 -9.45
CA ASP A 20 8.47 -8.19 -10.60
C ASP A 20 7.73 -8.25 -11.93
N LYS A 21 6.48 -8.75 -11.95
CA LYS A 21 5.65 -8.85 -13.14
C LYS A 21 5.15 -7.49 -13.61
N THR A 22 4.77 -6.61 -12.68
CA THR A 22 4.21 -5.29 -13.01
C THR A 22 5.20 -4.14 -12.84
N GLY A 23 6.32 -4.38 -12.15
CA GLY A 23 7.33 -3.38 -11.82
C GLY A 23 6.93 -2.47 -10.67
N VAL A 24 5.82 -2.75 -9.97
CA VAL A 24 5.31 -1.92 -8.87
C VAL A 24 6.01 -2.30 -7.56
N LEU A 25 6.72 -1.35 -6.98
CA LEU A 25 7.24 -1.41 -5.63
C LEU A 25 6.20 -0.85 -4.66
N PHE A 26 5.70 -1.71 -3.77
CA PHE A 26 4.88 -1.30 -2.63
C PHE A 26 5.74 -1.15 -1.38
N TYR A 27 5.37 -0.21 -0.51
CA TYR A 27 6.08 0.03 0.73
C TYR A 27 5.18 0.68 1.78
N SER A 28 5.43 0.42 3.06
CA SER A 28 4.68 1.08 4.13
C SER A 28 5.05 2.56 4.25
N GLN A 29 4.11 3.37 4.71
CA GLN A 29 4.26 4.81 4.95
C GLN A 29 3.68 5.11 6.34
N ILE A 30 4.47 4.82 7.38
CA ILE A 30 4.03 4.89 8.78
C ILE A 30 3.53 6.29 9.14
N ASN A 31 4.24 7.34 8.71
CA ASN A 31 3.83 8.73 8.97
C ASN A 31 2.60 9.18 8.17
N LYS A 32 2.12 8.35 7.24
CA LYS A 32 0.92 8.59 6.43
C LYS A 32 -0.17 7.55 6.71
N ASN A 33 0.00 6.71 7.74
CA ASN A 33 -0.89 5.60 8.07
C ASN A 33 -1.34 4.82 6.82
N GLY A 34 -0.39 4.41 5.97
CA GLY A 34 -0.73 3.96 4.63
C GLY A 34 0.32 3.10 3.94
N VAL A 35 -0.03 2.68 2.73
CA VAL A 35 0.83 1.92 1.82
C VAL A 35 1.06 2.77 0.57
N GLY A 36 2.32 3.02 0.26
CA GLY A 36 2.75 3.72 -0.94
C GLY A 36 3.11 2.76 -2.06
N CYS A 37 3.13 3.29 -3.28
CA CYS A 37 3.55 2.59 -4.48
C CYS A 37 4.50 3.44 -5.34
N TRP A 38 5.29 2.76 -6.17
CA TRP A 38 6.03 3.35 -7.29
C TRP A 38 6.19 2.33 -8.40
N ASN A 39 5.93 2.70 -9.65
CA ASN A 39 6.07 1.78 -10.78
C ASN A 39 7.36 2.07 -11.57
N SER A 40 8.31 1.14 -11.48
CA SER A 40 9.62 1.22 -12.13
C SER A 40 9.59 1.03 -13.65
N PHE A 41 8.55 0.38 -14.17
CA PHE A 41 8.34 0.19 -15.61
C PHE A 41 7.68 1.41 -16.26
N HIS A 42 6.87 2.15 -15.48
CA HIS A 42 6.23 3.39 -15.93
C HIS A 42 7.18 4.59 -15.88
N SER A 43 7.88 4.79 -14.76
CA SER A 43 8.76 5.97 -14.58
C SER A 43 10.09 5.60 -13.95
N LYS A 44 11.18 5.99 -14.62
CA LYS A 44 12.55 5.87 -14.06
C LYS A 44 12.87 6.97 -13.05
N LYS A 45 12.04 8.02 -12.95
CA LYS A 45 12.22 9.10 -11.98
C LYS A 45 11.63 8.64 -10.64
N TYR A 46 12.43 8.69 -9.59
CA TYR A 46 11.99 8.39 -8.23
C TYR A 46 11.79 9.70 -7.47
N SER A 47 10.60 10.29 -7.59
CA SER A 47 10.24 11.56 -6.96
C SER A 47 8.86 11.49 -6.32
N GLU A 48 8.50 12.49 -5.53
CA GLU A 48 7.15 12.62 -4.95
C GLU A 48 6.06 12.50 -6.03
N ASP A 49 6.24 13.19 -7.15
CA ASP A 49 5.31 13.19 -8.29
C ASP A 49 5.21 11.88 -9.09
N THR A 50 6.04 10.86 -8.79
CA THR A 50 5.94 9.53 -9.43
C THR A 50 5.52 8.43 -8.47
N ASN A 51 5.37 8.77 -7.18
CA ASN A 51 4.89 7.87 -6.15
C ASN A 51 3.43 8.21 -5.84
N ASP A 52 2.71 7.27 -5.22
CA ASP A 52 1.34 7.49 -4.79
C ASP A 52 1.02 6.67 -3.54
N LEU A 53 -0.11 6.96 -2.88
CA LEU A 53 -0.67 6.10 -1.84
C LEU A 53 -1.76 5.22 -2.47
N VAL A 54 -1.66 3.90 -2.26
CA VAL A 54 -2.71 2.96 -2.68
C VAL A 54 -3.76 2.74 -1.60
N ALA A 55 -3.40 3.00 -0.35
CA ALA A 55 -4.31 2.97 0.79
C ALA A 55 -3.79 3.88 1.91
N THR A 56 -4.70 4.52 2.64
CA THR A 56 -4.43 5.26 3.87
C THR A 56 -5.64 5.18 4.78
N ASP A 57 -5.41 4.93 6.06
CA ASP A 57 -6.46 4.94 7.07
C ASP A 57 -5.86 5.04 8.48
N GLU A 58 -6.30 6.05 9.24
CA GLU A 58 -5.73 6.36 10.56
C GLU A 58 -6.08 5.34 11.65
N ARG A 59 -7.04 4.44 11.41
CA ARG A 59 -7.50 3.45 12.41
C ARG A 59 -6.94 2.06 12.14
N THR A 60 -6.85 1.71 10.87
CA THR A 60 -6.62 0.35 10.38
C THR A 60 -5.22 0.16 9.80
N LEU A 61 -4.55 1.24 9.38
CA LEU A 61 -3.17 1.25 8.84
C LEU A 61 -2.20 2.07 9.71
N VAL A 62 -2.42 2.08 11.03
CA VAL A 62 -1.58 2.78 12.03
C VAL A 62 -0.10 2.40 11.94
N PHE A 63 0.18 1.11 11.75
CA PHE A 63 1.53 0.62 11.56
C PHE A 63 1.53 -0.58 10.61
N PRO A 64 1.64 -0.34 9.28
CA PRO A 64 1.74 -1.41 8.29
C PRO A 64 3.12 -2.05 8.41
N SER A 65 3.20 -3.07 9.27
CA SER A 65 4.44 -3.74 9.66
C SER A 65 4.97 -4.65 8.56
N GLU A 66 4.09 -5.22 7.73
CA GLU A 66 4.48 -6.07 6.59
C GLU A 66 3.75 -5.66 5.32
N VAL A 67 4.47 -5.75 4.19
CA VAL A 67 3.95 -5.55 2.84
C VAL A 67 4.59 -6.60 1.95
N LYS A 68 3.79 -7.43 1.29
CA LYS A 68 4.24 -8.51 0.40
C LYS A 68 3.37 -8.62 -0.83
N VAL A 69 3.96 -9.00 -1.96
CA VAL A 69 3.22 -9.44 -3.14
C VAL A 69 3.53 -10.91 -3.36
N ASP A 70 2.49 -11.74 -3.50
CA ASP A 70 2.65 -13.16 -3.79
C ASP A 70 2.80 -13.45 -5.28
N LYS A 71 2.94 -14.73 -5.64
CA LYS A 71 3.18 -15.15 -7.04
C LYS A 71 1.92 -14.98 -7.90
N GLU A 72 0.76 -14.94 -7.27
CA GLU A 72 -0.54 -14.78 -7.88
C GLU A 72 -0.87 -13.30 -8.17
N GLY A 73 -0.01 -12.37 -7.72
CA GLY A 73 -0.20 -10.93 -7.93
C GLY A 73 -1.17 -10.33 -6.92
N ILE A 74 -1.27 -10.91 -5.73
CA ILE A 74 -2.02 -10.36 -4.60
C ILE A 74 -1.06 -9.59 -3.69
N LEU A 75 -1.40 -8.34 -3.44
CA LEU A 75 -0.79 -7.50 -2.42
C LEU A 75 -1.36 -7.88 -1.06
N TRP A 76 -0.50 -8.23 -0.12
CA TRP A 76 -0.78 -8.51 1.28
C TRP A 76 -0.17 -7.43 2.17
N VAL A 77 -0.95 -6.98 3.14
CA VAL A 77 -0.52 -5.98 4.12
C VAL A 77 -0.90 -6.46 5.51
N VAL A 78 0.06 -6.50 6.42
CA VAL A 78 -0.22 -6.68 7.85
C VAL A 78 -0.05 -5.32 8.50
N SER A 79 -1.06 -4.89 9.25
CA SER A 79 -0.98 -3.70 10.09
C SER A 79 -1.25 -4.05 11.52
N ASP A 80 -0.49 -3.45 12.42
CA ASP A 80 -0.68 -3.54 13.85
C ASP A 80 -0.70 -2.14 14.49
N LYS A 81 -0.66 -2.11 15.83
CA LYS A 81 -0.64 -0.90 16.64
C LYS A 81 0.63 -0.80 17.50
N MET A 82 1.76 -1.35 17.06
CA MET A 82 3.03 -1.36 17.81
C MET A 82 3.44 0.03 18.36
N PRO A 83 3.34 1.14 17.61
CA PRO A 83 3.63 2.48 18.14
C PRO A 83 2.68 2.92 19.26
N VAL A 84 1.46 2.36 19.30
CA VAL A 84 0.50 2.59 20.38
C VAL A 84 0.84 1.71 21.56
N PHE A 85 1.13 0.41 21.37
CA PHE A 85 1.49 -0.51 22.44
C PHE A 85 2.69 -0.03 23.25
N THR A 86 3.73 0.43 22.55
CA THR A 86 4.95 0.94 23.19
C THR A 86 4.69 2.18 24.05
N ARG A 87 3.65 2.97 23.75
CA ARG A 87 3.34 4.24 24.45
C ARG A 87 2.22 4.15 25.47
N ARG A 88 1.18 3.35 25.20
CA ARG A 88 -0.08 3.30 25.96
C ARG A 88 -0.38 1.91 26.52
N GLY A 89 0.44 0.91 26.22
CA GLY A 89 0.17 -0.49 26.55
C GLY A 89 -0.78 -1.17 25.56
N PHE A 90 -0.96 -2.47 25.75
CA PHE A 90 -1.81 -3.32 24.93
C PHE A 90 -3.26 -3.28 25.44
N ASN A 91 -4.21 -2.95 24.57
CA ASN A 91 -5.64 -3.00 24.89
C ASN A 91 -6.23 -4.31 24.36
N GLN A 92 -6.66 -5.21 25.24
CA GLN A 92 -7.21 -6.52 24.84
C GLN A 92 -8.59 -6.42 24.19
N ASP A 93 -9.33 -5.35 24.44
CA ASP A 93 -10.70 -5.15 23.94
C ASP A 93 -10.73 -4.52 22.54
N ASP A 94 -9.58 -4.32 21.90
CA ASP A 94 -9.43 -3.66 20.60
C ASP A 94 -8.83 -4.61 19.55
N VAL A 95 -9.16 -4.37 18.28
CA VAL A 95 -8.53 -5.07 17.16
C VAL A 95 -7.13 -4.50 16.94
N ASN A 96 -6.16 -5.32 17.31
CA ASN A 96 -4.75 -4.97 17.46
C ASN A 96 -3.89 -5.28 16.24
N GLN A 97 -4.32 -6.25 15.43
CA GLN A 97 -3.68 -6.65 14.18
C GLN A 97 -4.74 -6.82 13.10
N ARG A 98 -4.39 -6.50 11.85
CA ARG A 98 -5.23 -6.64 10.68
C ARG A 98 -4.39 -7.16 9.52
N ILE A 99 -5.00 -8.03 8.72
CA ILE A 99 -4.41 -8.54 7.48
C ILE A 99 -5.33 -8.14 6.34
N PHE A 100 -4.78 -7.44 5.36
CA PHE A 100 -5.47 -7.00 4.15
C PHE A 100 -4.89 -7.73 2.96
N ARG A 101 -5.73 -7.98 1.96
CA ARG A 101 -5.27 -8.44 0.65
C ARG A 101 -6.07 -7.82 -0.48
N THR A 102 -5.44 -7.59 -1.62
CA THR A 102 -6.11 -7.12 -2.83
C THR A 102 -5.26 -7.50 -4.05
N PRO A 103 -5.84 -7.75 -5.23
CA PRO A 103 -5.07 -7.83 -6.46
C PRO A 103 -4.24 -6.57 -6.68
N VAL A 104 -3.00 -6.71 -7.14
CA VAL A 104 -2.11 -5.58 -7.44
C VAL A 104 -2.76 -4.61 -8.44
N SER A 105 -3.44 -5.16 -9.46
CA SER A 105 -4.18 -4.39 -10.47
C SER A 105 -5.26 -3.48 -9.87
N ASP A 106 -5.86 -3.90 -8.77
CA ASP A 106 -6.91 -3.14 -8.08
C ASP A 106 -6.30 -2.10 -7.15
N ALA A 107 -5.21 -2.45 -6.45
CA ALA A 107 -4.51 -1.55 -5.55
C ALA A 107 -3.97 -0.30 -6.27
N VAL A 108 -3.39 -0.47 -7.45
CA VAL A 108 -2.78 0.66 -8.20
C VAL A 108 -3.78 1.42 -9.08
N ARG A 109 -5.01 0.95 -9.20
CA ARG A 109 -6.00 1.54 -10.12
C ARG A 109 -6.26 3.00 -9.77
N GLY A 110 -6.13 3.88 -10.76
CA GLY A 110 -6.34 5.33 -10.59
C GLY A 110 -5.21 6.06 -9.86
N THR A 111 -4.09 5.37 -9.60
CA THR A 111 -2.87 5.95 -9.04
C THR A 111 -1.82 6.15 -10.14
N ARG A 112 -0.76 6.88 -9.81
CA ARG A 112 0.41 7.04 -10.72
C ARG A 112 1.16 5.74 -11.00
N CYS A 113 0.89 4.68 -10.23
CA CYS A 113 1.55 3.39 -10.32
C CYS A 113 0.86 2.42 -11.30
N ALA A 114 -0.33 2.75 -11.80
CA ALA A 114 -1.00 1.97 -12.83
C ALA A 114 -0.21 1.99 -14.14
N LEU A 115 -0.24 0.88 -14.89
CA LEU A 115 0.32 0.84 -16.24
C LEU A 115 -0.64 1.53 -17.22
N PRO A 116 -0.13 2.17 -18.29
CA PRO A 116 -0.95 2.91 -19.27
C PRO A 116 -2.06 2.08 -19.94
N LEU A 117 -1.91 0.75 -20.02
CA LEU A 117 -2.91 -0.14 -20.61
C LEU A 117 -4.19 -0.29 -19.77
N GLN A 118 -4.20 0.14 -18.50
CA GLN A 118 -5.42 0.25 -17.69
C GLN A 118 -6.18 1.56 -17.94
N GLU A 119 -5.57 2.59 -18.53
CA GLU A 119 -6.27 3.84 -18.83
C GLU A 119 -7.19 3.74 -20.06
N VAL A 120 -6.90 2.84 -21.00
CA VAL A 120 -7.73 2.68 -22.22
C VAL A 120 -9.15 2.19 -21.87
N THR A 121 -9.29 1.42 -20.79
CA THR A 121 -10.59 0.95 -20.29
C THR A 121 -11.36 2.03 -19.48
N LEU A 122 -10.71 3.12 -19.07
CA LEU A 122 -11.32 4.21 -18.27
C LEU A 122 -12.28 5.10 -19.06
N ARG A 123 -12.32 5.00 -20.40
CA ARG A 123 -13.39 5.65 -21.18
C ARG A 123 -14.73 4.93 -21.10
N SER A 124 -14.79 3.72 -20.51
CA SER A 124 -16.01 2.94 -20.34
C SER A 124 -16.27 2.57 -18.88
N GLY A 125 -16.53 3.56 -18.03
CA GLY A 125 -17.52 3.46 -16.94
C GLY A 125 -17.32 2.45 -15.79
N ALA A 126 -16.21 2.50 -15.04
CA ALA A 126 -16.09 1.76 -13.78
C ALA A 126 -16.01 2.70 -12.56
N ARG A 127 -16.89 2.48 -11.56
CA ARG A 127 -16.96 3.19 -10.28
C ARG A 127 -15.71 2.94 -9.43
N ARG A 128 -15.35 3.92 -8.59
CA ARG A 128 -14.39 3.73 -7.49
C ARG A 128 -14.78 2.49 -6.69
N ILE A 129 -13.87 1.52 -6.57
CA ILE A 129 -13.99 0.45 -5.59
C ILE A 129 -13.73 1.10 -4.24
N ASP A 130 -14.80 1.23 -3.46
CA ASP A 130 -14.70 1.46 -2.02
C ASP A 130 -14.19 0.15 -1.41
N LEU A 131 -13.09 0.21 -0.64
CA LEU A 131 -12.59 -0.94 0.11
C LEU A 131 -13.56 -1.19 1.27
N SER A 132 -14.73 -1.75 0.95
CA SER A 132 -15.74 -2.09 1.95
C SER A 132 -15.25 -3.24 2.83
N GLU A 133 -15.75 -3.29 4.06
CA GLU A 133 -15.45 -4.22 5.17
C GLU A 133 -15.51 -5.74 4.88
N GLN A 134 -15.60 -6.17 3.61
CA GLN A 134 -15.91 -7.55 3.23
C GLN A 134 -14.72 -8.36 2.66
N ASP A 135 -13.54 -7.76 2.46
CA ASP A 135 -12.32 -8.49 2.06
C ASP A 135 -11.45 -8.98 3.25
N PHE A 136 -12.01 -8.92 4.46
CA PHE A 136 -11.28 -9.11 5.71
C PHE A 136 -11.33 -10.56 6.18
N ILE A 137 -10.19 -11.25 6.15
CA ILE A 137 -10.01 -12.43 7.01
C ILE A 137 -9.71 -11.87 8.40
N PHE A 138 -10.74 -11.78 9.24
CA PHE A 138 -10.56 -11.57 10.67
C PHE A 138 -9.95 -12.84 11.26
N ALA A 139 -8.66 -12.79 11.60
CA ALA A 139 -8.15 -13.66 12.66
C ALA A 139 -8.61 -13.02 13.98
N SER A 140 -9.66 -13.60 14.56
CA SER A 140 -10.14 -13.34 15.92
C SER A 140 -9.05 -13.60 16.95
#